data_AF-A0AAN6U819-F1
#
_entry.id   AF-A0AAN6U819-F1
#
_cell.length_a   1.000
_cell.length_b   1.000
_cell.length_c   1.000
_cell.angle_alpha   90.00
_cell.angle_beta   90.00
_cell.angle_gamma   90.00
#
_symmetry.space_group_name_H-M   'P 1'
#
loop_
_entity.id
_entity.type
_entity.pdbx_description
1 polymer ?
#
loop_
_entity_poly.entity_id
_entity_poly.type
_entity_poly.pdbx_seq_one_letter_code
_entity_poly.pdbx_strand_id
1 'polypeptide(L)'
;MSNMLTSNRLKQVLSQGNRPAMGFWQMLPGANLSRVLARAGADWVMVDCEHGNIDDAAMHEAVPAIAALGVSPIVRLPDLHPWMVKRALDTGAHGILVPLIRTVDEVKAVVAAAKFPPEGQRGFGSPFVLQNFGPGLTMTDYLQQANGSLLTMVQIETQEALDLVEEIAPLVDVVFVGPFDLGNNIDHPIINGKMDPELDQAIGRILKATVAAGKKCGIYCSSGEEARDPQFSQTSNSRSVGRGQTETAMAQKCVHQGCGKIFADTDEICRYHPGPPIFHEGQKGWRCCKPRVLTFEEFMAIEPCTEGKHSTTDLPPKVEKAEADPTLLAAANLPPPPPRAPITAPQHIPTPPPPTPDSEDDDESVEIPDGRVCRRKGCGVTYKKGPSREGEKCVHHPGAPIFHEGSKGYTCCKRRVLEFDQFMKIEGCKTKDRHLFVGSGKKDATGKGPDAGGEELLETVRYDYYQTQTAVIASFFLKKIDKEAAKVEFQERELALDLPTTDAPRTKRYKAQVPLYGSIDPAKSSFKILGTKLEVSLGKADGSSWPVLRSDDRLTGEILQIGRAGRA
;
A
#
# COMPACT_ATOMS: atom_id res chain seq x y z
N MET A 1 4.23 -26.82 -26.03
CA MET A 1 4.36 -25.51 -25.36
C MET A 1 5.41 -25.66 -24.28
N SER A 2 6.16 -24.61 -23.95
CA SER A 2 7.10 -24.65 -22.83
C SER A 2 6.35 -24.83 -21.49
N ASN A 3 7.02 -25.31 -20.45
CA ASN A 3 6.39 -25.47 -19.13
C ASN A 3 5.89 -24.11 -18.60
N MET A 4 6.68 -23.05 -18.75
CA MET A 4 6.25 -21.70 -18.39
C MET A 4 5.04 -21.20 -19.16
N LEU A 5 4.98 -21.43 -20.48
CA LEU A 5 3.83 -21.02 -21.30
C LEU A 5 2.55 -21.76 -20.89
N THR A 6 2.69 -23.01 -20.47
CA THR A 6 1.57 -23.84 -19.99
C THR A 6 1.00 -23.34 -18.65
N SER A 7 1.79 -22.62 -17.84
CA SER A 7 1.30 -21.95 -16.63
C SER A 7 0.70 -20.57 -16.92
N ASN A 8 1.16 -19.87 -17.95
CA ASN A 8 0.63 -18.54 -18.31
C ASN A 8 -0.73 -18.62 -19.03
N ARG A 9 -1.80 -18.77 -18.25
CA ARG A 9 -3.19 -18.83 -18.74
C ARG A 9 -3.58 -17.62 -19.59
N LEU A 10 -3.19 -16.40 -19.21
CA LEU A 10 -3.53 -15.21 -19.99
C LEU A 10 -2.91 -15.30 -21.39
N LYS A 11 -1.62 -15.63 -21.47
CA LYS A 11 -0.92 -15.78 -22.75
C LYS A 11 -1.55 -16.88 -23.61
N GLN A 12 -2.00 -17.98 -23.01
CA GLN A 12 -2.70 -19.05 -23.74
C GLN A 12 -4.02 -18.56 -24.35
N VAL A 13 -4.88 -17.90 -23.56
CA VAL A 13 -6.17 -17.39 -24.04
C VAL A 13 -5.94 -16.36 -25.17
N LEU A 14 -4.99 -15.43 -24.98
CA LEU A 14 -4.64 -14.44 -25.98
C LEU A 14 -4.11 -15.06 -27.28
N SER A 15 -3.33 -16.14 -27.18
CA SER A 15 -2.75 -16.85 -28.33
C SER A 15 -3.81 -17.66 -29.09
N GLN A 16 -4.78 -18.25 -28.39
CA GLN A 16 -5.88 -18.99 -29.02
C GLN A 16 -6.81 -18.05 -29.79
N GLY A 17 -7.08 -16.86 -29.23
CA GLY A 17 -7.87 -15.81 -29.90
C GLY A 17 -9.32 -16.17 -30.19
N ASN A 18 -9.85 -17.23 -29.56
CA ASN A 18 -11.23 -17.71 -29.75
C ASN A 18 -12.25 -17.04 -28.81
N ARG A 19 -11.80 -16.30 -27.80
CA ARG A 19 -12.63 -15.51 -26.88
C ARG A 19 -11.82 -14.39 -26.23
N PRO A 20 -12.48 -13.36 -25.66
CA PRO A 20 -11.83 -12.38 -24.78
C PRO A 20 -11.24 -13.05 -23.52
N ALA A 21 -10.14 -12.50 -23.02
CA ALA A 21 -9.55 -12.89 -21.74
C ALA A 21 -10.10 -12.00 -20.62
N MET A 22 -10.86 -12.59 -19.70
CA MET A 22 -11.53 -11.84 -18.63
C MET A 22 -10.68 -11.80 -17.37
N GLY A 23 -10.55 -10.63 -16.75
CA GLY A 23 -9.75 -10.45 -15.54
C GLY A 23 -10.46 -9.67 -14.44
N PHE A 24 -9.93 -9.77 -13.22
CA PHE A 24 -10.35 -8.96 -12.08
C PHE A 24 -9.23 -8.03 -11.62
N TRP A 25 -9.62 -6.86 -11.11
CA TRP A 25 -8.71 -5.87 -10.56
C TRP A 25 -8.64 -6.00 -9.04
N GLN A 26 -7.48 -6.34 -8.48
CA GLN A 26 -7.27 -6.47 -7.04
C GLN A 26 -6.56 -5.22 -6.51
N MET A 27 -7.29 -4.42 -5.72
CA MET A 27 -6.78 -3.21 -5.08
C MET A 27 -6.52 -3.35 -3.57
N LEU A 28 -6.97 -4.46 -2.96
CA LEU A 28 -6.80 -4.71 -1.53
C LEU A 28 -5.80 -5.86 -1.31
N PRO A 29 -4.99 -5.81 -0.24
CA PRO A 29 -4.01 -6.84 0.05
C PRO A 29 -4.69 -8.11 0.59
N GLY A 30 -3.97 -9.23 0.54
CA GLY A 30 -4.35 -10.47 1.23
C GLY A 30 -4.54 -11.68 0.31
N ALA A 31 -3.79 -12.74 0.59
CA ALA A 31 -3.82 -13.99 -0.19
C ALA A 31 -5.21 -14.67 -0.22
N ASN A 32 -6.06 -14.48 0.79
CA ASN A 32 -7.42 -15.01 0.77
C ASN A 32 -8.30 -14.31 -0.25
N LEU A 33 -8.18 -12.98 -0.38
CA LEU A 33 -8.88 -12.22 -1.42
C LEU A 33 -8.40 -12.65 -2.80
N SER A 34 -7.08 -12.77 -2.99
CA SER A 34 -6.49 -13.27 -4.23
C SER A 34 -7.05 -14.64 -4.65
N ARG A 35 -7.22 -15.56 -3.69
CA ARG A 35 -7.82 -16.89 -3.97
C ARG A 35 -9.31 -16.82 -4.29
N VAL A 36 -10.06 -15.91 -3.65
CA VAL A 36 -11.48 -15.70 -3.98
C VAL A 36 -11.62 -15.20 -5.42
N LEU A 37 -10.84 -14.20 -5.81
CA LEU A 37 -10.85 -13.65 -7.17
C LEU A 37 -10.47 -14.71 -8.21
N ALA A 38 -9.40 -15.47 -7.97
CA ALA A 38 -8.98 -16.54 -8.88
C ALA A 38 -10.03 -17.67 -9.04
N ARG A 39 -10.81 -17.97 -7.99
CA ARG A 39 -11.87 -18.98 -8.05
C ARG A 39 -13.16 -18.48 -8.70
N ALA A 40 -13.32 -17.17 -8.87
CA ALA A 40 -14.51 -16.57 -9.48
C ALA A 40 -14.54 -16.67 -11.01
N GLY A 41 -13.59 -17.40 -11.62
CA GLY A 41 -13.62 -17.75 -13.05
C GLY A 41 -12.83 -16.83 -13.97
N ALA A 42 -12.00 -15.92 -13.43
CA ALA A 42 -11.11 -15.08 -14.23
C ALA A 42 -9.96 -15.88 -14.86
N ASP A 43 -9.48 -15.41 -16.01
CA ASP A 43 -8.26 -15.92 -16.64
C ASP A 43 -7.00 -15.32 -16.03
N TRP A 44 -7.13 -14.11 -15.49
CA TRP A 44 -6.05 -13.34 -14.91
C TRP A 44 -6.55 -12.40 -13.81
N VAL A 45 -5.66 -12.01 -12.91
CA VAL A 45 -5.94 -11.03 -11.85
C VAL A 45 -4.86 -9.96 -11.90
N MET A 46 -5.27 -8.69 -11.96
CA MET A 46 -4.37 -7.55 -11.80
C MET A 46 -4.09 -7.34 -10.32
N VAL A 47 -2.83 -7.47 -9.91
CA VAL A 47 -2.32 -7.03 -8.62
C VAL A 47 -1.87 -5.58 -8.80
N ASP A 48 -2.66 -4.66 -8.25
CA ASP A 48 -2.48 -3.23 -8.50
C ASP A 48 -1.59 -2.58 -7.44
N CYS A 49 -0.32 -2.35 -7.78
CA CYS A 49 0.63 -1.67 -6.89
C CYS A 49 0.68 -0.14 -7.11
N GLU A 50 -0.10 0.41 -8.06
CA GLU A 50 -0.13 1.85 -8.36
C GLU A 50 -1.20 2.58 -7.54
N HIS A 51 -2.45 2.12 -7.64
CA HIS A 51 -3.58 2.69 -6.91
C HIS A 51 -4.14 1.77 -5.83
N GLY A 52 -3.75 0.50 -5.84
CA GLY A 52 -4.14 -0.44 -4.79
C GLY A 52 -3.36 -0.19 -3.49
N ASN A 53 -3.95 -0.60 -2.38
CA ASN A 53 -3.28 -0.70 -1.08
C ASN A 53 -2.41 -1.97 -1.02
N ILE A 54 -1.56 -2.15 -2.03
CA ILE A 54 -0.71 -3.33 -2.20
C ILE A 54 0.73 -2.83 -2.31
N ASP A 55 1.45 -2.95 -1.20
CA ASP A 55 2.88 -2.74 -1.20
C ASP A 55 3.63 -3.96 -1.77
N ASP A 56 4.95 -3.87 -1.76
CA ASP A 56 5.77 -4.94 -2.32
C ASP A 56 5.62 -6.28 -1.57
N ALA A 57 5.44 -6.27 -0.25
CA ALA A 57 5.25 -7.49 0.53
C ALA A 57 3.90 -8.14 0.20
N ALA A 58 2.83 -7.34 0.17
CA ALA A 58 1.50 -7.81 -0.20
C ALA A 58 1.46 -8.33 -1.65
N MET A 59 2.20 -7.72 -2.57
CA MET A 59 2.38 -8.24 -3.94
C MET A 59 3.03 -9.64 -3.93
N HIS A 60 4.10 -9.82 -3.15
CA HIS A 60 4.78 -11.12 -3.01
C HIS A 60 3.89 -12.21 -2.39
N GLU A 61 2.85 -11.83 -1.65
CA GLU A 61 1.83 -12.78 -1.15
C GLU A 61 0.73 -13.07 -2.18
N ALA A 62 0.27 -12.04 -2.90
CA ALA A 62 -0.84 -12.14 -3.84
C ALA A 62 -0.47 -12.98 -5.07
N VAL A 63 0.69 -12.73 -5.67
CA VAL A 63 1.13 -13.39 -6.90
C VAL A 63 1.13 -14.93 -6.79
N PRO A 64 1.82 -15.56 -5.83
CA PRO A 64 1.80 -17.02 -5.71
C PRO A 64 0.42 -17.56 -5.34
N ALA A 65 -0.40 -16.81 -4.60
CA ALA A 65 -1.76 -17.23 -4.25
C ALA A 65 -2.68 -17.32 -5.49
N ILE A 66 -2.50 -16.43 -6.45
CA ILE A 66 -3.22 -16.42 -7.74
C ILE A 66 -2.69 -17.55 -8.63
N ALA A 67 -1.37 -17.63 -8.81
CA ALA A 67 -0.71 -18.60 -9.69
C ALA A 67 -1.04 -20.05 -9.27
N ALA A 68 -1.06 -20.34 -7.96
CA ALA A 68 -1.40 -21.66 -7.42
C ALA A 68 -2.80 -22.17 -7.81
N LEU A 69 -3.69 -21.29 -8.28
CA LEU A 69 -5.04 -21.63 -8.74
C LEU A 69 -5.16 -21.71 -10.28
N GLY A 70 -4.04 -21.67 -11.00
CA GLY A 70 -4.03 -21.75 -12.47
C GLY A 70 -4.58 -20.50 -13.17
N VAL A 71 -4.60 -19.37 -12.46
CA VAL A 71 -4.97 -18.05 -12.96
C VAL A 71 -3.71 -17.21 -13.10
N SER A 72 -3.64 -16.30 -14.09
CA SER A 72 -2.42 -15.51 -14.30
C SER A 72 -2.36 -14.28 -13.42
N PRO A 73 -1.39 -14.16 -12.49
CA PRO A 73 -1.11 -12.90 -11.82
C PRO A 73 -0.40 -11.93 -12.76
N ILE A 74 -0.98 -10.76 -12.98
CA ILE A 74 -0.36 -9.63 -13.67
C ILE A 74 -0.14 -8.54 -12.63
N VAL A 75 1.03 -7.93 -12.60
CA VAL A 75 1.33 -6.85 -11.65
C VAL A 75 1.31 -5.51 -12.39
N ARG A 76 0.45 -4.59 -11.97
CA ARG A 76 0.55 -3.18 -12.37
C ARG A 76 1.58 -2.48 -11.49
N LEU A 77 2.63 -1.93 -12.11
CA LEU A 77 3.70 -1.25 -11.40
C LEU A 77 3.28 0.17 -10.98
N PRO A 78 3.85 0.75 -9.92
CA PRO A 78 3.60 2.15 -9.57
C PRO A 78 4.21 3.15 -10.56
N ASP A 79 5.34 2.79 -11.19
CA ASP A 79 6.07 3.62 -12.16
C ASP A 79 7.09 2.76 -12.96
N LEU A 80 7.72 3.33 -13.98
CA LEU A 80 8.78 2.72 -14.77
C LEU A 80 10.15 2.84 -14.11
N HIS A 81 10.48 1.86 -13.26
CA HIS A 81 11.86 1.65 -12.82
C HIS A 81 12.31 0.19 -12.98
N PRO A 82 13.53 -0.07 -13.51
CA PRO A 82 14.00 -1.44 -13.73
C PRO A 82 13.97 -2.34 -12.49
N TRP A 83 14.19 -1.77 -11.30
CA TRP A 83 14.12 -2.53 -10.05
C TRP A 83 12.69 -2.95 -9.70
N MET A 84 11.66 -2.15 -10.04
CA MET A 84 10.25 -2.49 -9.83
C MET A 84 9.82 -3.62 -10.76
N VAL A 85 10.17 -3.50 -12.05
CA VAL A 85 9.97 -4.56 -13.05
C VAL A 85 10.59 -5.88 -12.58
N LYS A 86 11.84 -5.81 -12.10
CA LYS A 86 12.55 -6.99 -11.58
C LYS A 86 11.83 -7.60 -10.40
N ARG A 87 11.46 -6.82 -9.37
CA ARG A 87 10.76 -7.32 -8.17
C ARG A 87 9.43 -7.98 -8.53
N ALA A 88 8.63 -7.32 -9.36
CA ALA A 88 7.35 -7.86 -9.80
C ALA A 88 7.51 -9.21 -10.53
N LEU A 89 8.44 -9.31 -11.48
CA LEU A 89 8.66 -10.57 -12.20
C LEU A 89 9.37 -11.63 -11.36
N ASP A 90 10.16 -11.24 -10.35
CA ASP A 90 10.86 -12.15 -9.43
C ASP A 90 9.91 -12.83 -8.44
N THR A 91 8.72 -12.26 -8.23
CA THR A 91 7.63 -12.93 -7.50
C THR A 91 7.07 -14.14 -8.25
N GLY A 92 7.33 -14.26 -9.56
CA GLY A 92 6.69 -15.23 -10.44
C GLY A 92 5.43 -14.72 -11.15
N ALA A 93 5.27 -13.40 -11.25
CA ALA A 93 4.20 -12.81 -12.07
C ALA A 93 4.27 -13.29 -13.52
N HIS A 94 3.12 -13.53 -14.14
CA HIS A 94 3.03 -13.98 -15.54
C HIS A 94 3.16 -12.82 -16.54
N GLY A 95 3.09 -11.58 -16.05
CA GLY A 95 3.34 -10.37 -16.80
C GLY A 95 3.29 -9.14 -15.92
N ILE A 96 3.65 -8.02 -16.52
CA ILE A 96 3.58 -6.69 -15.89
C ILE A 96 2.76 -5.74 -16.77
N LEU A 97 2.09 -4.79 -16.12
CA LEU A 97 1.53 -3.60 -16.75
C LEU A 97 2.26 -2.37 -16.23
N VAL A 98 2.78 -1.55 -17.13
CA VAL A 98 3.47 -0.30 -16.78
C VAL A 98 2.58 0.90 -17.15
N PRO A 99 2.19 1.73 -16.16
CA PRO A 99 1.36 2.91 -16.38
C PRO A 99 2.18 4.10 -16.88
N LEU A 100 1.50 5.21 -17.16
CA LEU A 100 2.08 6.54 -17.39
C LEU A 100 3.19 6.60 -18.48
N ILE A 101 3.10 5.77 -19.52
CA ILE A 101 3.98 5.87 -20.68
C ILE A 101 3.74 7.19 -21.39
N ARG A 102 4.81 7.82 -21.89
CA ARG A 102 4.80 9.06 -22.68
C ARG A 102 5.64 8.96 -23.95
N THR A 103 6.64 8.08 -23.98
CA THR A 103 7.56 7.98 -25.11
C THR A 103 7.81 6.55 -25.57
N VAL A 104 8.20 6.39 -26.84
CA VAL A 104 8.62 5.09 -27.40
C VAL A 104 9.85 4.53 -26.67
N ASP A 105 10.77 5.40 -26.22
CA ASP A 105 11.99 4.97 -25.53
C ASP A 105 11.71 4.45 -24.11
N GLU A 106 10.70 4.99 -23.41
CA GLU A 106 10.20 4.39 -22.17
C GLU A 106 9.68 2.98 -22.41
N VAL A 107 8.94 2.73 -23.49
CA VAL A 107 8.45 1.38 -23.84
C VAL A 107 9.60 0.44 -24.13
N LYS A 108 10.64 0.88 -24.86
CA LYS A 108 11.86 0.09 -25.06
C LYS A 108 12.55 -0.21 -23.73
N ALA A 109 12.59 0.74 -22.80
CA ALA A 109 13.14 0.55 -21.47
C ALA A 109 12.33 -0.46 -20.63
N VAL A 110 10.99 -0.48 -20.74
CA VAL A 110 10.12 -1.51 -20.15
C VAL A 110 10.51 -2.89 -20.67
N VAL A 111 10.58 -3.06 -21.99
CA VAL A 111 10.94 -4.35 -22.63
C VAL A 111 12.34 -4.79 -22.19
N ALA A 112 13.32 -3.88 -22.23
CA ALA A 112 14.67 -4.17 -21.80
C ALA A 112 14.73 -4.58 -20.31
N ALA A 113 13.96 -3.95 -19.44
CA ALA A 113 13.91 -4.31 -18.02
C ALA A 113 13.20 -5.66 -17.76
N ALA A 114 12.24 -6.04 -18.62
CA ALA A 114 11.44 -7.26 -18.45
C ALA A 114 12.12 -8.52 -19.03
N LYS A 115 12.98 -8.38 -20.04
CA LYS A 115 13.61 -9.49 -20.77
C LYS A 115 15.05 -9.75 -20.29
N PHE A 116 15.46 -11.01 -20.28
CA PHE A 116 16.85 -11.43 -20.07
C PHE A 116 17.70 -11.20 -21.34
N PRO A 117 19.04 -11.07 -21.20
CA PRO A 117 19.95 -11.02 -22.35
C PRO A 117 19.75 -12.23 -23.30
N PRO A 118 19.86 -12.04 -24.63
CA PRO A 118 20.27 -10.80 -25.33
C PRO A 118 19.12 -9.82 -25.63
N GLU A 119 17.87 -10.19 -25.38
CA GLU A 119 16.69 -9.36 -25.71
C GLU A 119 16.49 -8.18 -24.74
N GLY A 120 17.09 -8.26 -23.55
CA GLY A 120 17.02 -7.21 -22.54
C GLY A 120 18.17 -7.27 -21.54
N GLN A 121 17.92 -6.70 -20.37
CA GLN A 121 18.90 -6.36 -19.34
C GLN A 121 18.46 -6.83 -17.95
N ARG A 122 17.39 -7.64 -17.85
CA ARG A 122 16.87 -8.11 -16.56
C ARG A 122 17.93 -8.94 -15.82
N GLY A 123 18.12 -8.63 -14.53
CA GLY A 123 18.97 -9.44 -13.65
C GLY A 123 18.32 -10.76 -13.28
N PHE A 124 19.10 -11.85 -13.27
CA PHE A 124 18.65 -13.19 -12.92
C PHE A 124 19.11 -13.59 -11.51
N GLY A 125 18.26 -14.26 -10.72
CA GLY A 125 18.68 -14.79 -9.41
C GLY A 125 17.60 -15.03 -8.34
N SER A 126 16.33 -14.70 -8.58
CA SER A 126 15.27 -14.99 -7.60
C SER A 126 15.00 -16.49 -7.47
N PRO A 127 15.13 -17.09 -6.26
CA PRO A 127 14.81 -18.51 -6.06
C PRO A 127 13.30 -18.77 -5.96
N PHE A 128 12.48 -17.73 -5.81
CA PHE A 128 11.06 -17.84 -5.51
C PHE A 128 10.17 -17.93 -6.75
N VAL A 129 10.72 -17.62 -7.92
CA VAL A 129 9.97 -17.43 -9.15
C VAL A 129 9.37 -18.73 -9.70
N LEU A 130 10.04 -19.87 -9.50
CA LEU A 130 9.70 -21.15 -10.14
C LEU A 130 8.38 -21.76 -9.66
N GLN A 131 8.04 -21.55 -8.38
CA GLN A 131 6.89 -22.18 -7.76
C GLN A 131 5.56 -21.79 -8.44
N ASN A 132 5.57 -20.71 -9.23
CA ASN A 132 4.41 -20.17 -9.92
C ASN A 132 4.27 -20.67 -11.38
N PHE A 133 5.24 -21.44 -11.88
CA PHE A 133 5.23 -21.98 -13.25
C PHE A 133 5.13 -23.51 -13.29
N GLY A 134 4.48 -24.09 -12.28
CA GLY A 134 4.25 -25.53 -12.17
C GLY A 134 5.45 -26.32 -11.65
N PRO A 135 5.26 -27.61 -11.34
CA PRO A 135 6.32 -28.45 -10.79
C PRO A 135 7.40 -28.77 -11.84
N GLY A 136 8.63 -28.95 -11.37
CA GLY A 136 9.73 -29.49 -12.18
C GLY A 136 10.43 -28.49 -13.11
N LEU A 137 10.07 -27.20 -13.08
CA LEU A 137 10.81 -26.16 -13.79
C LEU A 137 12.15 -25.88 -13.10
N THR A 138 13.26 -25.91 -13.84
CA THR A 138 14.57 -25.54 -13.30
C THR A 138 14.85 -24.04 -13.47
N MET A 139 15.84 -23.52 -12.76
CA MET A 139 16.37 -22.17 -12.97
C MET A 139 16.82 -21.94 -14.42
N THR A 140 17.46 -22.94 -15.04
CA THR A 140 17.88 -22.90 -16.44
C THR A 140 16.69 -22.83 -17.38
N ASP A 141 15.66 -23.66 -17.15
CA ASP A 141 14.44 -23.63 -17.95
C ASP A 141 13.76 -22.26 -17.87
N TYR A 142 13.68 -21.67 -16.67
CA TYR A 142 13.11 -20.34 -16.49
C TYR A 142 13.90 -19.29 -17.29
N LEU A 143 15.23 -19.26 -17.16
CA LEU A 143 16.08 -18.32 -17.88
C LEU A 143 15.88 -18.43 -19.41
N GLN A 144 15.76 -19.65 -19.94
CA GLN A 144 15.59 -19.90 -21.37
C GLN A 144 14.16 -19.63 -21.89
N GLN A 145 13.13 -19.80 -21.05
CA GLN A 145 11.73 -19.73 -21.47
C GLN A 145 11.05 -18.39 -21.14
N ALA A 146 11.56 -17.64 -20.16
CA ALA A 146 10.88 -16.46 -19.61
C ALA A 146 10.62 -15.38 -20.67
N ASN A 147 11.59 -15.06 -21.53
CA ASN A 147 11.44 -14.02 -22.56
C ASN A 147 10.23 -14.28 -23.47
N GLY A 148 10.06 -15.53 -23.91
CA GLY A 148 8.94 -15.93 -24.75
C GLY A 148 7.64 -16.22 -23.99
N SER A 149 7.68 -16.42 -22.67
CA SER A 149 6.52 -16.90 -21.89
C SER A 149 5.85 -15.82 -21.04
N LEU A 150 6.57 -14.77 -20.65
CA LEU A 150 6.03 -13.65 -19.87
C LEU A 150 5.38 -12.61 -20.79
N LEU A 151 4.42 -11.85 -20.26
CA LEU A 151 3.75 -10.74 -20.95
C LEU A 151 4.33 -9.40 -20.51
N THR A 152 4.70 -8.57 -21.47
CA THR A 152 5.07 -7.17 -21.27
C THR A 152 3.92 -6.30 -21.76
N MET A 153 3.29 -5.55 -20.86
CA MET A 153 2.12 -4.74 -21.14
C MET A 153 2.40 -3.28 -20.77
N VAL A 154 1.89 -2.35 -21.56
CA VAL A 154 1.95 -0.91 -21.26
C VAL A 154 0.56 -0.30 -21.30
N GLN A 155 0.34 0.71 -20.47
CA GLN A 155 -0.89 1.45 -20.41
C GLN A 155 -0.80 2.70 -21.30
N ILE A 156 -1.80 2.90 -22.16
CA ILE A 156 -1.98 4.14 -22.92
C ILE A 156 -3.05 4.96 -22.21
N GLU A 157 -2.59 6.02 -21.56
CA GLU A 157 -3.42 6.90 -20.74
C GLU A 157 -2.93 8.34 -20.66
N THR A 158 -1.95 8.69 -21.51
CA THR A 158 -1.42 10.04 -21.68
C THR A 158 -1.65 10.49 -23.12
N GLN A 159 -1.70 11.80 -23.34
CA GLN A 159 -1.82 12.36 -24.69
C GLN A 159 -0.62 11.97 -25.57
N GLU A 160 0.59 12.02 -25.01
CA GLU A 160 1.82 11.71 -25.75
C GLU A 160 1.86 10.25 -26.21
N ALA A 161 1.44 9.31 -25.36
CA ALA A 161 1.39 7.90 -25.74
C ALA A 161 0.26 7.60 -26.73
N LEU A 162 -0.87 8.32 -26.66
CA LEU A 162 -1.93 8.23 -27.67
C LEU A 162 -1.42 8.70 -29.04
N ASP A 163 -0.66 9.79 -29.09
CA ASP A 163 -0.10 10.33 -30.32
C ASP A 163 0.90 9.38 -30.98
N LEU A 164 1.64 8.64 -30.17
CA LEU A 164 2.67 7.68 -30.59
C LEU A 164 2.19 6.23 -30.65
N VAL A 165 0.88 5.96 -30.56
CA VAL A 165 0.35 4.60 -30.37
C VAL A 165 0.75 3.62 -31.47
N GLU A 166 0.84 4.08 -32.72
CA GLU A 166 1.27 3.26 -33.85
C GLU A 166 2.75 2.83 -33.76
N GLU A 167 3.60 3.62 -33.09
CA GLU A 167 5.01 3.30 -32.85
C GLU A 167 5.19 2.46 -31.58
N ILE A 168 4.35 2.67 -30.56
CA ILE A 168 4.38 1.96 -29.28
C ILE A 168 3.86 0.53 -29.43
N ALA A 169 2.72 0.35 -30.10
CA ALA A 169 2.01 -0.92 -30.12
C ALA A 169 2.88 -2.13 -30.54
N PRO A 170 3.71 -2.07 -31.62
CA PRO A 170 4.51 -3.21 -32.05
C PRO A 170 5.54 -3.71 -31.02
N LEU A 171 5.92 -2.88 -30.05
CA LEU A 171 7.02 -3.14 -29.12
C LEU A 171 6.63 -4.04 -27.93
N VAL A 172 5.34 -4.22 -27.67
CA VAL A 172 4.84 -4.93 -26.48
C VAL A 172 3.98 -6.14 -26.85
N ASP A 173 3.62 -6.95 -25.85
CA ASP A 173 2.69 -8.07 -26.04
C ASP A 173 1.23 -7.58 -26.00
N VAL A 174 0.93 -6.64 -25.08
CA VAL A 174 -0.41 -6.08 -24.87
C VAL A 174 -0.33 -4.57 -24.69
N VAL A 175 -1.18 -3.84 -25.42
CA VAL A 175 -1.48 -2.43 -25.16
C VAL A 175 -2.75 -2.39 -24.32
N PHE A 176 -2.69 -1.77 -23.15
CA PHE A 176 -3.81 -1.68 -22.22
C PHE A 176 -4.32 -0.24 -22.17
N VAL A 177 -5.62 -0.02 -22.20
CA VAL A 177 -6.22 1.31 -22.14
C VAL A 177 -6.66 1.63 -20.71
N GLY A 178 -6.18 2.74 -20.17
CA GLY A 178 -6.66 3.33 -18.92
C GLY A 178 -7.66 4.45 -19.23
N PRO A 179 -8.97 4.16 -19.37
CA PRO A 179 -9.91 5.11 -19.97
C PRO A 179 -10.13 6.37 -19.12
N PHE A 180 -10.03 6.25 -17.79
CA PHE A 180 -10.18 7.39 -16.89
C PHE A 180 -9.03 8.39 -17.03
N ASP A 181 -7.78 7.91 -16.91
CA ASP A 181 -6.61 8.76 -17.05
C ASP A 181 -6.42 9.25 -18.48
N LEU A 182 -6.72 8.42 -19.49
CA LEU A 182 -6.73 8.86 -20.89
C LEU A 182 -7.69 10.04 -21.07
N GLY A 183 -8.94 9.89 -20.62
CA GLY A 183 -9.95 10.94 -20.67
C GLY A 183 -9.49 12.23 -19.99
N ASN A 184 -8.90 12.13 -18.80
CA ASN A 184 -8.34 13.29 -18.10
C ASN A 184 -7.21 13.97 -18.88
N ASN A 185 -6.30 13.19 -19.49
CA ASN A 185 -5.13 13.72 -20.19
C ASN A 185 -5.44 14.32 -21.56
N ILE A 186 -6.57 13.98 -22.16
CA ILE A 186 -7.02 14.53 -23.44
C ILE A 186 -8.14 15.57 -23.28
N ASP A 187 -8.41 16.03 -22.06
CA ASP A 187 -9.50 16.98 -21.70
C ASP A 187 -10.93 16.48 -21.96
N HIS A 188 -11.12 15.15 -22.03
CA HIS A 188 -12.42 14.48 -22.19
C HIS A 188 -12.68 13.47 -21.06
N PRO A 189 -12.79 13.93 -19.79
CA PRO A 189 -12.92 13.05 -18.64
C PRO A 189 -14.25 12.28 -18.62
N ILE A 190 -14.24 11.08 -18.06
CA ILE A 190 -15.46 10.32 -17.79
C ILE A 190 -16.17 10.97 -16.59
N ILE A 191 -17.31 11.62 -16.85
CA ILE A 191 -18.11 12.29 -15.82
C ILE A 191 -19.42 11.52 -15.61
N ASN A 192 -19.72 11.18 -14.36
CA ASN A 192 -20.92 10.43 -13.98
C ASN A 192 -21.11 9.11 -14.75
N GLY A 193 -20.00 8.43 -15.08
CA GLY A 193 -20.00 7.18 -15.83
C GLY A 193 -20.33 7.33 -17.32
N LYS A 194 -20.41 8.55 -17.84
CA LYS A 194 -20.61 8.81 -19.26
C LYS A 194 -19.27 9.03 -19.95
N MET A 195 -18.98 8.21 -20.96
CA MET A 195 -17.82 8.36 -21.83
C MET A 195 -18.09 9.43 -22.89
N ASP A 196 -17.11 10.29 -23.10
CA ASP A 196 -17.16 11.34 -24.11
C ASP A 196 -16.83 10.78 -25.51
N PRO A 197 -17.47 11.24 -26.60
CA PRO A 197 -17.24 10.69 -27.94
C PRO A 197 -15.79 10.80 -28.43
N GLU A 198 -15.05 11.82 -28.02
CA GLU A 198 -13.66 12.03 -28.37
C GLU A 198 -12.76 11.03 -27.64
N LEU A 199 -13.08 10.69 -26.39
CA LEU A 199 -12.45 9.59 -25.66
C LEU A 199 -12.75 8.24 -26.33
N ASP A 200 -13.99 8.00 -26.73
CA ASP A 200 -14.37 6.77 -27.45
C ASP A 200 -13.59 6.62 -28.77
N GLN A 201 -13.44 7.71 -29.54
CA GLN A 201 -12.62 7.74 -30.75
C GLN A 201 -11.14 7.47 -30.47
N ALA A 202 -10.59 8.02 -29.37
CA ALA A 202 -9.22 7.77 -28.96
C ALA A 202 -9.00 6.28 -28.62
N ILE A 203 -9.92 5.67 -27.87
CA ILE A 203 -9.91 4.23 -27.56
C ILE A 203 -9.98 3.40 -28.86
N GLY A 204 -10.85 3.79 -29.80
CA GLY A 204 -10.96 3.16 -31.11
C GLY A 204 -9.67 3.24 -31.94
N ARG A 205 -8.95 4.37 -31.89
CA ARG A 205 -7.62 4.52 -32.51
C ARG A 205 -6.61 3.55 -31.89
N ILE A 206 -6.55 3.47 -30.56
CA ILE A 206 -5.63 2.57 -29.85
C ILE A 206 -5.88 1.11 -30.24
N LEU A 207 -7.16 0.69 -30.24
CA LEU A 207 -7.55 -0.66 -30.66
C LEU A 207 -7.09 -0.94 -32.09
N LYS A 208 -7.39 -0.03 -33.02
CA LYS A 208 -7.03 -0.17 -34.44
C LYS A 208 -5.52 -0.28 -34.64
N ALA A 209 -4.73 0.59 -34.02
CA ALA A 209 -3.27 0.58 -34.09
C ALA A 209 -2.70 -0.73 -33.52
N THR A 210 -3.21 -1.16 -32.37
CA THR A 210 -2.77 -2.39 -31.68
C THR A 210 -3.06 -3.64 -32.50
N VAL A 211 -4.25 -3.74 -33.08
CA VAL A 211 -4.63 -4.86 -33.95
C VAL A 211 -3.81 -4.85 -35.25
N ALA A 212 -3.58 -3.68 -35.85
CA ALA A 212 -2.75 -3.55 -37.05
C ALA A 212 -1.30 -4.00 -36.81
N ALA A 213 -0.78 -3.81 -35.60
CA ALA A 213 0.54 -4.31 -35.17
C ALA A 213 0.56 -5.82 -34.83
N GLY A 214 -0.58 -6.52 -34.95
CA GLY A 214 -0.70 -7.94 -34.58
C GLY A 214 -0.62 -8.20 -33.07
N LYS A 215 -0.82 -7.17 -32.25
CA LYS A 215 -0.76 -7.25 -30.79
C LYS A 215 -2.14 -7.32 -30.16
N LYS A 216 -2.19 -7.48 -28.84
CA LYS A 216 -3.45 -7.61 -28.09
C LYS A 216 -3.79 -6.29 -27.43
N CYS A 217 -5.06 -5.92 -27.47
CA CYS A 217 -5.57 -4.74 -26.80
C CYS A 217 -6.39 -5.17 -25.57
N GLY A 218 -6.20 -4.50 -24.44
CA GLY A 218 -7.01 -4.64 -23.24
C GLY A 218 -7.55 -3.28 -22.78
N ILE A 219 -8.60 -3.30 -21.96
CA ILE A 219 -9.19 -2.09 -21.39
C ILE A 219 -9.78 -2.41 -20.01
N TYR A 220 -9.77 -1.43 -19.12
CA TYR A 220 -10.51 -1.50 -17.85
C TYR A 220 -11.98 -1.13 -18.07
N CYS A 221 -12.89 -1.98 -17.58
CA CYS A 221 -14.32 -1.72 -17.54
C CYS A 221 -14.80 -1.72 -16.08
N SER A 222 -15.69 -0.79 -15.75
CA SER A 222 -16.29 -0.65 -14.42
C SER A 222 -17.39 -1.69 -14.13
N SER A 223 -17.93 -2.31 -15.18
CA SER A 223 -19.00 -3.31 -15.05
C SER A 223 -18.91 -4.40 -16.11
N GLY A 224 -19.57 -5.54 -15.85
CA GLY A 224 -19.71 -6.61 -16.84
C GLY A 224 -20.68 -6.27 -17.98
N GLU A 225 -21.51 -5.22 -17.85
CA GLU A 225 -22.34 -4.71 -18.94
C GLU A 225 -21.47 -3.93 -19.94
N GLU A 226 -20.66 -3.01 -19.43
CA GLU A 226 -19.66 -2.27 -20.21
C GLU A 226 -18.69 -3.23 -20.90
N ALA A 227 -18.18 -4.26 -20.20
CA ALA A 227 -17.28 -5.24 -20.80
C ALA A 227 -17.91 -6.09 -21.93
N ARG A 228 -19.24 -6.15 -22.04
CA ARG A 228 -19.94 -6.85 -23.12
C ARG A 228 -20.17 -5.96 -24.34
N ASP A 229 -19.90 -4.66 -24.23
CA ASP A 229 -20.11 -3.74 -25.34
C ASP A 229 -19.35 -4.24 -26.59
N PRO A 230 -20.03 -4.38 -27.74
CA PRO A 230 -19.40 -4.77 -29.00
C PRO A 230 -18.15 -3.96 -29.36
N GLN A 231 -18.03 -2.71 -28.90
CA GLN A 231 -16.85 -1.88 -29.13
C GLN A 231 -15.59 -2.45 -28.48
N PHE A 232 -15.72 -3.15 -27.34
CA PHE A 232 -14.61 -3.80 -26.62
C PHE A 232 -14.51 -5.30 -26.90
N SER A 233 -15.54 -5.89 -27.52
CA SER A 233 -15.68 -7.33 -27.75
C SER A 233 -15.16 -7.80 -29.13
N GLN A 234 -14.47 -6.94 -29.90
CA GLN A 234 -14.00 -7.32 -31.24
C GLN A 234 -12.86 -8.36 -31.19
N THR A 235 -13.23 -9.64 -31.05
CA THR A 235 -12.41 -10.75 -31.52
C THR A 235 -12.32 -10.66 -33.03
N SER A 236 -11.10 -10.51 -33.55
CA SER A 236 -10.74 -10.48 -34.96
C SER A 236 -11.43 -11.60 -35.75
N ASN A 237 -12.56 -11.31 -36.39
CA ASN A 237 -13.14 -12.17 -37.40
C ASN A 237 -12.78 -11.60 -38.78
N SER A 238 -11.49 -11.67 -39.13
CA SER A 238 -11.03 -11.45 -40.48
C SER A 238 -11.43 -12.65 -41.34
N ARG A 239 -12.66 -12.67 -41.87
CA ARG A 239 -13.01 -13.38 -43.11
C ARG A 239 -14.41 -12.99 -43.59
N SER A 240 -14.47 -12.69 -44.88
CA SER A 240 -15.65 -12.45 -45.74
C SER A 240 -16.39 -11.13 -45.59
N VAL A 241 -16.03 -10.14 -46.42
CA VAL A 241 -17.00 -9.21 -47.00
C VAL A 241 -17.04 -9.48 -48.50
N GLY A 242 -18.06 -10.24 -48.89
CA GLY A 242 -18.50 -10.39 -50.27
C GLY A 242 -20.02 -10.29 -50.29
N ARG A 243 -20.52 -9.14 -50.78
CA ARG A 243 -21.86 -8.86 -51.32
C ARG A 243 -23.10 -8.92 -50.40
N GLY A 244 -23.92 -7.86 -50.52
CA GLY A 244 -25.38 -8.00 -50.63
C GLY A 244 -26.18 -7.27 -49.55
N GLN A 245 -26.76 -6.13 -49.90
CA GLN A 245 -27.84 -5.47 -49.15
C GLN A 245 -29.12 -6.31 -49.15
N THR A 246 -29.82 -6.37 -48.02
CA THR A 246 -31.30 -6.32 -47.94
C THR A 246 -31.72 -5.81 -46.55
N GLU A 247 -32.58 -4.78 -46.52
CA GLU A 247 -33.22 -4.24 -45.32
C GLU A 247 -34.19 -5.26 -44.70
N THR A 248 -34.03 -5.53 -43.41
CA THR A 248 -35.05 -6.17 -42.56
C THR A 248 -35.38 -5.23 -41.40
N ALA A 249 -36.67 -4.96 -41.19
CA ALA A 249 -37.17 -4.08 -40.14
C ALA A 249 -36.68 -4.54 -38.75
N MET A 250 -36.05 -3.61 -38.02
CA MET A 250 -35.43 -3.84 -36.70
C MET A 250 -36.49 -4.20 -35.65
N ALA A 251 -36.42 -5.42 -35.12
CA ALA A 251 -37.23 -5.82 -33.97
C ALA A 251 -36.70 -5.17 -32.68
N GLN A 252 -37.58 -4.53 -31.88
CA GLN A 252 -37.19 -3.76 -30.69
C GLN A 252 -37.55 -4.51 -29.41
N LYS A 253 -36.73 -4.41 -28.36
CA LYS A 253 -36.96 -5.08 -27.07
C LYS A 253 -37.59 -4.11 -26.06
N CYS A 254 -38.66 -4.54 -25.41
CA CYS A 254 -39.37 -3.75 -24.40
C CYS A 254 -38.54 -3.57 -23.12
N VAL A 255 -38.47 -2.33 -22.61
CA VAL A 255 -37.68 -1.97 -21.41
C VAL A 255 -38.45 -2.12 -20.09
N HIS A 256 -39.77 -2.31 -20.13
CA HIS A 256 -40.58 -2.48 -18.93
C HIS A 256 -40.17 -3.70 -18.08
N GLN A 257 -40.07 -3.50 -16.75
CA GLN A 257 -39.61 -4.52 -15.81
C GLN A 257 -40.55 -5.73 -15.78
N GLY A 258 -40.02 -6.91 -16.09
CA GLY A 258 -40.78 -8.17 -16.15
C GLY A 258 -41.40 -8.49 -17.52
N CYS A 259 -41.34 -7.61 -18.52
CA CYS A 259 -41.84 -7.90 -19.86
C CYS A 259 -40.78 -8.56 -20.76
N GLY A 260 -39.69 -7.86 -21.05
CA GLY A 260 -38.52 -8.37 -21.80
C GLY A 260 -38.77 -8.88 -23.22
N LYS A 261 -40.01 -8.81 -23.74
CA LYS A 261 -40.38 -9.27 -25.09
C LYS A 261 -39.74 -8.42 -26.18
N ILE A 262 -39.39 -9.08 -27.29
CA ILE A 262 -39.04 -8.45 -28.55
C ILE A 262 -40.33 -8.30 -29.34
N PHE A 263 -40.68 -7.07 -29.69
CA PHE A 263 -41.91 -6.74 -30.39
C PHE A 263 -41.59 -5.98 -31.68
N ALA A 264 -42.40 -6.22 -32.71
CA ALA A 264 -42.38 -5.44 -33.95
C ALA A 264 -43.57 -4.48 -34.03
N ASP A 265 -44.63 -4.74 -33.25
CA ASP A 265 -45.86 -3.95 -33.18
C ASP A 265 -45.99 -3.30 -31.80
N THR A 266 -45.99 -1.97 -31.76
CA THR A 266 -46.08 -1.16 -30.54
C THR A 266 -47.44 -1.26 -29.83
N ASP A 267 -48.47 -1.78 -30.51
CA ASP A 267 -49.82 -1.90 -29.96
C ASP A 267 -50.10 -3.25 -29.27
N GLU A 268 -49.12 -4.17 -29.21
CA GLU A 268 -49.22 -5.40 -28.41
C GLU A 268 -49.29 -5.10 -26.90
N ILE A 269 -50.11 -5.84 -26.16
CA ILE A 269 -50.29 -5.67 -24.72
C ILE A 269 -49.04 -6.16 -23.96
N CYS A 270 -48.32 -5.21 -23.39
CA CYS A 270 -47.17 -5.39 -22.51
C CYS A 270 -47.63 -5.60 -21.06
N ARG A 271 -47.26 -6.73 -20.44
CA ARG A 271 -47.48 -6.97 -19.00
C ARG A 271 -46.18 -6.74 -18.23
N TYR A 272 -46.18 -5.88 -17.21
CA TYR A 272 -44.98 -5.48 -16.48
C TYR A 272 -45.24 -5.05 -15.03
N HIS A 273 -44.17 -4.83 -14.26
CA HIS A 273 -44.17 -4.26 -12.91
C HIS A 273 -43.73 -2.79 -12.97
N PRO A 274 -44.57 -1.80 -12.62
CA PRO A 274 -44.22 -0.37 -12.67
C PRO A 274 -43.38 0.08 -11.46
N GLY A 275 -43.22 -0.76 -10.44
CA GLY A 275 -42.48 -0.44 -9.22
C GLY A 275 -41.17 -1.21 -9.14
N PRO A 276 -40.06 -0.59 -8.66
CA PRO A 276 -38.75 -1.25 -8.58
C PRO A 276 -38.74 -2.45 -7.61
N PRO A 277 -37.76 -3.35 -7.72
CA PRO A 277 -37.61 -4.45 -6.78
C PRO A 277 -37.26 -3.96 -5.37
N ILE A 278 -37.76 -4.65 -4.35
CA ILE A 278 -37.50 -4.41 -2.93
C ILE A 278 -36.95 -5.70 -2.31
N PHE A 279 -35.82 -5.57 -1.63
CA PHE A 279 -35.20 -6.62 -0.83
C PHE A 279 -35.06 -6.13 0.60
N HIS A 280 -35.86 -6.67 1.52
CA HIS A 280 -35.88 -6.27 2.93
C HIS A 280 -36.12 -7.50 3.81
N GLU A 281 -35.35 -7.63 4.90
CA GLU A 281 -35.49 -8.73 5.89
C GLU A 281 -35.47 -10.15 5.27
N GLY A 282 -34.61 -10.36 4.27
CA GLY A 282 -34.46 -11.65 3.57
C GLY A 282 -35.56 -11.95 2.54
N GLN A 283 -36.62 -11.16 2.52
CA GLN A 283 -37.71 -11.25 1.55
C GLN A 283 -37.45 -10.37 0.31
N LYS A 284 -37.92 -10.86 -0.84
CA LYS A 284 -37.74 -10.27 -2.17
C LYS A 284 -39.09 -10.10 -2.84
N GLY A 285 -39.35 -8.97 -3.48
CA GLY A 285 -40.61 -8.71 -4.18
C GLY A 285 -40.61 -7.37 -4.92
N TRP A 286 -41.61 -7.10 -5.75
CA TRP A 286 -41.74 -5.82 -6.44
C TRP A 286 -42.45 -4.79 -5.57
N ARG A 287 -42.07 -3.51 -5.68
CA ARG A 287 -42.75 -2.42 -4.94
C ARG A 287 -44.22 -2.30 -5.33
N CYS A 288 -44.60 -2.63 -6.57
CA CYS A 288 -45.97 -2.50 -7.05
C CYS A 288 -46.95 -3.53 -6.46
N CYS A 289 -46.47 -4.70 -6.04
CA CYS A 289 -47.33 -5.81 -5.67
C CYS A 289 -46.89 -6.45 -4.35
N LYS A 290 -47.80 -7.20 -3.71
CA LYS A 290 -47.57 -7.78 -2.38
C LYS A 290 -46.79 -9.11 -2.30
N PRO A 291 -46.66 -9.95 -3.35
CA PRO A 291 -45.87 -11.18 -3.24
C PRO A 291 -44.46 -10.90 -2.74
N ARG A 292 -44.07 -11.62 -1.68
CA ARG A 292 -42.74 -11.59 -1.07
C ARG A 292 -42.26 -13.01 -0.95
N VAL A 293 -41.04 -13.27 -1.43
CA VAL A 293 -40.47 -14.61 -1.53
C VAL A 293 -39.04 -14.61 -1.01
N LEU A 294 -38.55 -15.76 -0.58
CA LEU A 294 -37.26 -15.86 0.10
C LEU A 294 -36.12 -16.15 -0.88
N THR A 295 -36.42 -16.81 -2.00
CA THR A 295 -35.42 -17.14 -3.02
C THR A 295 -35.48 -16.19 -4.21
N PHE A 296 -34.38 -16.10 -4.96
CA PHE A 296 -34.32 -15.24 -6.14
C PHE A 296 -35.10 -15.84 -7.33
N GLU A 297 -35.14 -17.17 -7.44
CA GLU A 297 -35.90 -17.88 -8.46
C GLU A 297 -37.41 -17.62 -8.32
N GLU A 298 -37.95 -17.72 -7.11
CA GLU A 298 -39.35 -17.38 -6.83
C GLU A 298 -39.63 -15.89 -7.10
N PHE A 299 -38.64 -15.02 -6.89
CA PHE A 299 -38.79 -13.58 -7.10
C PHE A 299 -38.93 -13.24 -8.59
N MET A 300 -38.14 -13.90 -9.43
CA MET A 300 -38.23 -13.79 -10.89
C MET A 300 -39.53 -14.39 -11.45
N ALA A 301 -40.16 -15.32 -10.72
CA ALA A 301 -41.42 -15.95 -11.09
C ALA A 301 -42.68 -15.15 -10.64
N ILE A 302 -42.53 -13.97 -10.03
CA ILE A 302 -43.68 -13.14 -9.65
C ILE A 302 -44.32 -12.55 -10.91
N GLU A 303 -45.53 -13.01 -11.22
CA GLU A 303 -46.35 -12.55 -12.35
C GLU A 303 -46.50 -11.01 -12.38
N PRO A 304 -46.35 -10.36 -13.56
CA PRO A 304 -46.50 -8.92 -13.74
C PRO A 304 -47.82 -8.35 -13.20
N CYS A 305 -47.75 -7.23 -12.49
CA CYS A 305 -48.88 -6.62 -11.78
C CYS A 305 -49.66 -5.57 -12.61
N THR A 306 -49.25 -5.26 -13.85
CA THR A 306 -49.83 -4.18 -14.67
C THR A 306 -49.77 -4.50 -16.18
N GLU A 307 -50.73 -3.98 -16.96
CA GLU A 307 -50.77 -4.09 -18.43
C GLU A 307 -50.67 -2.68 -19.07
N GLY A 308 -49.97 -2.56 -20.21
CA GLY A 308 -49.78 -1.32 -20.97
C GLY A 308 -49.25 -1.59 -22.38
N LYS A 309 -48.76 -0.57 -23.09
CA LYS A 309 -48.10 -0.74 -24.40
C LYS A 309 -46.60 -0.97 -24.22
N HIS A 310 -45.96 -1.64 -25.18
CA HIS A 310 -44.52 -1.79 -25.16
C HIS A 310 -43.82 -0.44 -25.37
N SER A 311 -42.80 -0.16 -24.56
CA SER A 311 -42.00 1.06 -24.64
C SER A 311 -40.53 0.73 -24.86
N THR A 312 -39.83 1.61 -25.56
CA THR A 312 -38.37 1.62 -25.74
C THR A 312 -37.70 2.79 -25.00
N THR A 313 -38.49 3.63 -24.32
CA THR A 313 -38.04 4.78 -23.53
C THR A 313 -38.74 4.76 -22.17
N ASP A 314 -38.02 4.55 -21.08
CA ASP A 314 -38.62 4.54 -19.74
C ASP A 314 -38.62 5.92 -19.09
N LEU A 315 -39.81 6.35 -18.67
CA LEU A 315 -40.17 6.57 -17.26
C LEU A 315 -41.70 6.83 -17.17
N PRO A 316 -42.52 5.90 -16.66
CA PRO A 316 -43.88 6.23 -16.22
C PRO A 316 -43.87 7.09 -14.94
N PRO A 317 -44.89 7.93 -14.71
CA PRO A 317 -44.87 8.99 -13.70
C PRO A 317 -44.84 8.48 -12.26
N LYS A 318 -44.19 9.27 -11.38
CA LYS A 318 -44.06 9.02 -9.94
C LYS A 318 -45.45 9.00 -9.27
N VAL A 319 -45.77 7.89 -8.62
CA VAL A 319 -46.92 7.76 -7.72
C VAL A 319 -46.58 8.44 -6.38
N GLU A 320 -47.45 9.35 -5.95
CA GLU A 320 -47.33 10.11 -4.70
C GLU A 320 -47.48 9.21 -3.45
N LYS A 321 -46.77 9.58 -2.38
CA LYS A 321 -46.81 8.89 -1.08
C LYS A 321 -48.15 9.17 -0.38
N ALA A 322 -48.87 8.10 -0.02
CA ALA A 322 -49.83 8.15 1.08
C ALA A 322 -49.10 7.98 2.41
N GLU A 323 -49.49 8.78 3.40
CA GLU A 323 -48.95 8.83 4.76
C GLU A 323 -49.09 7.50 5.51
N ALA A 324 -48.12 7.19 6.37
CA ALA A 324 -48.12 5.98 7.18
C ALA A 324 -48.94 6.16 8.47
N ASP A 325 -49.86 5.22 8.71
CA ASP A 325 -50.68 5.07 9.91
C ASP A 325 -49.83 4.60 11.13
N PRO A 326 -49.86 5.28 12.30
CA PRO A 326 -48.94 5.00 13.41
C PRO A 326 -49.21 3.73 14.24
N THR A 327 -50.08 2.82 13.81
CA THR A 327 -50.68 1.82 14.72
C THR A 327 -50.15 0.39 14.64
N LEU A 328 -49.05 0.11 13.94
CA LEU A 328 -48.53 -1.28 13.81
C LEU A 328 -47.09 -1.45 14.31
N LEU A 329 -46.87 -1.25 15.61
CA LEU A 329 -45.75 -1.84 16.34
C LEU A 329 -46.25 -2.36 17.68
N ALA A 330 -46.78 -3.59 17.69
CA ALA A 330 -47.00 -4.34 18.91
C ALA A 330 -46.74 -5.83 18.67
N ALA A 331 -45.84 -6.37 19.49
CA ALA A 331 -45.62 -7.78 19.85
C ALA A 331 -44.34 -8.46 19.31
N ALA A 332 -43.25 -8.29 20.06
CA ALA A 332 -42.33 -9.38 20.39
C ALA A 332 -41.64 -9.06 21.73
N ASN A 333 -42.17 -9.64 22.81
CA ASN A 333 -41.61 -9.57 24.16
C ASN A 333 -40.40 -10.52 24.22
N LEU A 334 -39.19 -9.98 24.34
CA LEU A 334 -38.00 -10.74 24.74
C LEU A 334 -37.44 -10.16 26.05
N PRO A 335 -36.99 -10.99 27.00
CA PRO A 335 -36.47 -10.53 28.27
C PRO A 335 -35.18 -9.71 28.09
N PRO A 336 -34.93 -8.68 28.93
CA PRO A 336 -33.74 -7.86 28.82
C PRO A 336 -32.48 -8.65 29.20
N PRO A 337 -31.34 -8.43 28.51
CA PRO A 337 -30.07 -9.01 28.90
C PRO A 337 -29.59 -8.42 30.24
N PRO A 338 -28.79 -9.17 31.01
CA PRO A 338 -28.28 -8.70 32.30
C PRO A 338 -27.41 -7.44 32.14
N PRO A 339 -27.43 -6.53 33.13
CA PRO A 339 -26.72 -5.25 33.04
C PRO A 339 -25.21 -5.48 32.97
N ARG A 340 -24.60 -4.98 31.90
CA ARG A 340 -23.15 -4.95 31.72
C ARG A 340 -22.59 -3.78 32.52
N ALA A 341 -21.61 -4.04 33.37
CA ALA A 341 -20.87 -2.97 34.05
C ALA A 341 -20.22 -2.04 33.00
N PRO A 342 -20.20 -0.70 33.23
CA PRO A 342 -19.61 0.22 32.27
C PRO A 342 -18.13 -0.07 32.11
N ILE A 343 -17.69 -0.28 30.87
CA ILE A 343 -16.27 -0.22 30.53
C ILE A 343 -15.93 1.27 30.55
N THR A 344 -15.08 1.68 31.49
CA THR A 344 -14.52 3.02 31.56
C THR A 344 -13.86 3.35 30.22
N ALA A 345 -14.28 4.46 29.60
CA ALA A 345 -13.61 4.99 28.43
C ALA A 345 -12.09 5.14 28.71
N PRO A 346 -11.21 4.89 27.74
CA PRO A 346 -9.78 5.13 27.92
C PRO A 346 -9.59 6.60 28.30
N GLN A 347 -9.08 6.83 29.51
CA GLN A 347 -8.71 8.17 29.95
C GLN A 347 -7.60 8.68 29.04
N HIS A 348 -7.80 9.87 28.51
CA HIS A 348 -6.79 10.62 27.79
C HIS A 348 -5.61 10.86 28.74
N ILE A 349 -4.52 10.11 28.58
CA ILE A 349 -3.29 10.39 29.30
C ILE A 349 -2.72 11.68 28.69
N PRO A 350 -2.43 12.72 29.48
CA PRO A 350 -1.87 13.96 28.96
C PRO A 350 -0.49 13.69 28.36
N THR A 351 -0.24 14.32 27.22
CA THR A 351 1.08 14.35 26.57
C THR A 351 2.13 14.82 27.59
N PRO A 352 3.33 14.21 27.66
CA PRO A 352 4.40 14.69 28.53
C PRO A 352 4.65 16.17 28.25
N PRO A 353 4.83 17.02 29.28
CA PRO A 353 5.17 18.41 29.06
C PRO A 353 6.47 18.48 28.24
N PRO A 354 6.58 19.43 27.28
CA PRO A 354 7.81 19.61 26.55
C PRO A 354 8.96 19.88 27.53
N PRO A 355 10.20 19.43 27.21
CA PRO A 355 11.35 19.71 28.04
C PRO A 355 11.46 21.22 28.27
N THR A 356 11.84 21.59 29.50
CA THR A 356 12.01 22.99 29.90
C THR A 356 12.87 23.73 28.88
N PRO A 357 12.49 24.94 28.44
CA PRO A 357 13.27 25.70 27.49
C PRO A 357 14.68 25.93 28.04
N ASP A 358 15.68 25.48 27.29
CA ASP A 358 17.08 25.82 27.52
C ASP A 358 17.19 27.35 27.60
N SER A 359 17.83 27.84 28.65
CA SER A 359 17.96 29.27 28.96
C SER A 359 18.39 30.08 27.75
N GLU A 360 17.71 31.20 27.51
CA GLU A 360 17.68 31.79 26.18
C GLU A 360 18.94 32.59 25.77
N ASP A 361 19.87 32.91 26.70
CA ASP A 361 21.06 33.73 26.43
C ASP A 361 22.32 33.29 27.19
N ASP A 362 23.49 33.77 26.74
CA ASP A 362 24.78 33.62 27.45
C ASP A 362 24.78 34.51 28.70
N ASP A 363 25.28 33.98 29.82
CA ASP A 363 25.45 34.73 31.07
C ASP A 363 26.55 35.80 30.91
N GLU A 364 26.24 37.07 31.15
CA GLU A 364 27.18 38.20 30.99
C GLU A 364 28.40 38.11 31.92
N SER A 365 28.36 37.23 32.94
CA SER A 365 29.46 37.01 33.87
C SER A 365 30.52 36.00 33.41
N VAL A 366 30.34 35.31 32.27
CA VAL A 366 31.26 34.26 31.80
C VAL A 366 32.02 34.72 30.55
N GLU A 367 33.36 34.80 30.64
CA GLU A 367 34.22 35.11 29.49
C GLU A 367 34.09 34.02 28.41
N ILE A 368 33.76 34.43 27.18
CA ILE A 368 33.65 33.52 26.03
C ILE A 368 35.04 33.30 25.43
N PRO A 369 35.54 32.05 25.38
CA PRO A 369 36.81 31.75 24.74
C PRO A 369 36.78 32.05 23.23
N ASP A 370 37.88 32.59 22.71
CA ASP A 370 38.05 32.88 21.27
C ASP A 370 37.96 31.58 20.44
N GLY A 371 37.26 31.62 19.31
CA GLY A 371 37.08 30.46 18.44
C GLY A 371 35.93 29.51 18.81
N ARG A 372 35.07 29.85 19.78
CA ARG A 372 33.88 29.03 20.11
C ARG A 372 32.79 29.18 19.07
N VAL A 373 32.23 28.06 18.62
CA VAL A 373 31.13 28.02 17.64
C VAL A 373 29.78 28.11 18.34
N CYS A 374 28.84 28.84 17.75
CA CYS A 374 27.47 28.97 18.22
C CYS A 374 26.82 27.59 18.40
N ARG A 375 26.26 27.33 19.58
CA ARG A 375 25.63 26.06 19.96
C ARG A 375 24.25 25.86 19.32
N ARG A 376 23.65 26.90 18.73
CA ARG A 376 22.33 26.80 18.08
C ARG A 376 22.43 26.07 16.73
N LYS A 377 21.55 25.07 16.55
CA LYS A 377 21.56 24.16 15.39
C LYS A 377 21.45 24.94 14.08
N GLY A 378 22.37 24.71 13.15
CA GLY A 378 22.38 25.35 11.83
C GLY A 378 22.94 26.77 11.78
N CYS A 379 23.45 27.33 12.88
CA CYS A 379 24.04 28.67 12.89
C CYS A 379 25.51 28.68 12.44
N GLY A 380 26.38 27.87 13.07
CA GLY A 380 27.78 27.69 12.65
C GLY A 380 28.72 28.91 12.82
N VAL A 381 28.24 30.06 13.31
CA VAL A 381 29.07 31.26 13.52
C VAL A 381 30.07 31.03 14.64
N THR A 382 31.33 31.43 14.40
CA THR A 382 32.44 31.34 15.36
C THR A 382 32.68 32.68 16.02
N TYR A 383 32.78 32.70 17.34
CA TYR A 383 33.09 33.89 18.12
C TYR A 383 34.53 34.36 17.86
N LYS A 384 34.69 35.65 17.58
CA LYS A 384 36.00 36.33 17.48
C LYS A 384 36.09 37.41 18.57
N LYS A 385 37.14 37.37 19.37
CA LYS A 385 37.38 38.34 20.45
C LYS A 385 37.72 39.72 19.88
N GLY A 386 36.93 40.76 20.17
CA GLY A 386 37.26 42.15 19.78
C GLY A 386 36.08 43.11 19.53
N PRO A 387 35.10 42.80 18.66
CA PRO A 387 33.98 43.70 18.37
C PRO A 387 32.85 43.62 19.41
N SER A 388 32.09 44.72 19.55
CA SER A 388 30.83 44.75 20.31
C SER A 388 29.83 43.76 19.70
N ARG A 389 29.15 42.98 20.56
CA ARG A 389 28.12 41.98 20.18
C ARG A 389 26.73 42.59 19.97
N GLU A 390 26.61 43.92 20.00
CA GLU A 390 25.35 44.63 19.79
C GLU A 390 24.96 44.62 18.30
N GLY A 391 23.80 44.02 17.99
CA GLY A 391 23.27 43.93 16.62
C GLY A 391 23.53 42.62 15.88
N GLU A 392 24.06 41.58 16.55
CA GLU A 392 24.24 40.26 15.96
C GLU A 392 22.89 39.60 15.57
N LYS A 393 22.87 38.72 14.57
CA LYS A 393 21.68 37.96 14.19
C LYS A 393 22.01 36.48 14.06
N CYS A 394 21.48 35.69 14.97
CA CYS A 394 21.63 34.25 14.98
C CYS A 394 20.45 33.55 14.29
N VAL A 395 20.68 33.14 13.04
CA VAL A 395 19.75 32.31 12.26
C VAL A 395 19.98 30.83 12.59
N HIS A 396 18.97 30.12 13.07
CA HIS A 396 19.08 28.74 13.55
C HIS A 396 17.77 27.95 13.44
N HIS A 397 17.85 26.63 13.62
CA HIS A 397 16.69 25.74 13.73
C HIS A 397 16.38 25.43 15.21
N PRO A 398 15.23 25.87 15.76
CA PRO A 398 14.76 25.44 17.07
C PRO A 398 14.21 24.01 17.05
N GLY A 399 13.92 23.46 15.87
CA GLY A 399 13.38 22.11 15.70
C GLY A 399 14.42 21.01 15.82
N ALA A 400 13.97 19.78 16.07
CA ALA A 400 14.82 18.58 16.02
C ALA A 400 15.03 18.12 14.56
N PRO A 401 16.20 17.55 14.22
CA PRO A 401 16.37 16.79 12.99
C PRO A 401 15.35 15.66 12.87
N ILE A 402 14.79 15.47 11.68
CA ILE A 402 13.87 14.40 11.32
C ILE A 402 14.46 13.65 10.13
N PHE A 403 14.44 12.32 10.20
CA PHE A 403 14.82 11.43 9.11
C PHE A 403 13.70 10.42 8.92
N HIS A 404 12.81 10.66 7.95
CA HIS A 404 11.64 9.81 7.69
C HIS A 404 11.40 9.70 6.19
N GLU A 405 11.08 8.49 5.70
CA GLU A 405 10.76 8.22 4.29
C GLU A 405 11.84 8.70 3.29
N GLY A 406 13.12 8.51 3.62
CA GLY A 406 14.24 8.96 2.77
C GLY A 406 14.49 10.48 2.77
N SER A 407 13.56 11.26 3.31
CA SER A 407 13.68 12.71 3.47
C SER A 407 14.29 13.11 4.82
N LYS A 408 15.07 14.19 4.80
CA LYS A 408 15.82 14.74 5.94
C LYS A 408 15.44 16.20 6.12
N GLY A 409 15.18 16.66 7.34
CA GLY A 409 14.81 18.05 7.61
C GLY A 409 14.71 18.38 9.10
N TYR A 410 14.20 19.56 9.45
CA TYR A 410 13.98 19.96 10.84
C TYR A 410 12.48 20.09 11.15
N THR A 411 12.06 19.77 12.36
CA THR A 411 10.64 19.95 12.79
C THR A 411 10.16 21.39 12.74
N CYS A 412 11.06 22.38 12.71
CA CYS A 412 10.67 23.79 12.67
C CYS A 412 10.30 24.31 11.28
N CYS A 413 10.68 23.62 10.19
CA CYS A 413 10.55 24.16 8.84
C CYS A 413 10.12 23.10 7.83
N LYS A 414 9.47 23.52 6.75
CA LYS A 414 8.95 22.62 5.71
C LYS A 414 10.01 22.10 4.73
N ARG A 415 11.20 22.72 4.68
CA ARG A 415 12.28 22.27 3.78
C ARG A 415 12.71 20.85 4.13
N ARG A 416 12.77 19.99 3.11
CA ARG A 416 13.21 18.59 3.17
C ARG A 416 14.21 18.36 2.05
N VAL A 417 15.17 17.48 2.28
CA VAL A 417 16.20 17.09 1.30
C VAL A 417 16.45 15.60 1.39
N LEU A 418 16.83 14.99 0.28
CA LEU A 418 17.06 13.54 0.20
C LEU A 418 18.49 13.17 0.62
N GLU A 419 19.45 14.04 0.34
CA GLU A 419 20.88 13.81 0.64
C GLU A 419 21.30 14.40 1.98
N PHE A 420 22.17 13.68 2.72
CA PHE A 420 22.63 14.12 4.05
C PHE A 420 23.47 15.41 3.99
N ASP A 421 24.32 15.55 2.96
CA ASP A 421 25.15 16.75 2.79
C ASP A 421 24.31 17.99 2.49
N GLN A 422 23.15 17.82 1.86
CA GLN A 422 22.19 18.90 1.67
C GLN A 422 21.44 19.23 2.97
N PHE A 423 21.22 18.24 3.83
CA PHE A 423 20.57 18.43 5.13
C PHE A 423 21.43 19.31 6.05
N MET A 424 22.75 19.10 6.04
CA MET A 424 23.70 19.94 6.77
C MET A 424 23.74 21.39 6.27
N LYS A 425 23.30 21.64 5.04
CA LYS A 425 23.25 22.97 4.41
C LYS A 425 21.90 23.67 4.52
N ILE A 426 20.92 23.10 5.22
CA ILE A 426 19.63 23.76 5.43
C ILE A 426 19.82 24.97 6.34
N GLU A 427 19.67 26.17 5.77
CA GLU A 427 19.72 27.44 6.50
C GLU A 427 18.66 27.51 7.62
N GLY A 428 19.02 28.11 8.75
CA GLY A 428 18.17 28.20 9.93
C GLY A 428 16.82 28.86 9.65
N CYS A 429 15.76 28.35 10.26
CA CYS A 429 14.38 28.80 10.03
C CYS A 429 13.94 29.98 10.94
N LYS A 430 14.71 30.33 11.99
CA LYS A 430 14.38 31.37 12.96
C LYS A 430 15.59 32.23 13.31
N THR A 431 15.38 33.55 13.41
CA THR A 431 16.41 34.53 13.76
C THR A 431 16.23 35.00 15.21
N LYS A 432 17.33 35.14 15.94
CA LYS A 432 17.39 35.80 17.26
C LYS A 432 18.53 36.83 17.28
N ASP A 433 18.47 37.77 18.20
CA ASP A 433 19.36 38.95 18.21
C ASP A 433 20.76 38.69 18.82
N ARG A 434 21.03 37.49 19.32
CA ARG A 434 22.37 37.09 19.83
C ARG A 434 22.66 35.61 19.57
N HIS A 435 23.94 35.28 19.34
CA HIS A 435 24.44 33.90 19.29
C HIS A 435 24.62 33.32 20.70
N LEU A 436 24.54 31.98 20.84
CA LEU A 436 24.68 31.27 22.11
C LEU A 436 25.97 30.46 22.10
N PHE A 437 26.94 30.76 22.95
CA PHE A 437 28.24 30.10 22.99
C PHE A 437 28.49 29.27 24.26
N VAL A 438 27.94 29.72 25.39
CA VAL A 438 28.16 29.17 26.73
C VAL A 438 26.85 28.62 27.30
N GLY A 439 25.74 29.35 27.15
CA GLY A 439 24.46 29.06 27.82
C GLY A 439 24.44 29.52 29.28
N SER A 440 23.25 29.73 29.88
CA SER A 440 23.19 30.11 31.29
C SER A 440 23.79 29.00 32.13
N GLY A 441 24.75 29.36 32.99
CA GLY A 441 25.40 28.43 33.91
C GLY A 441 24.44 27.95 35.00
N LYS A 442 23.42 27.17 34.64
CA LYS A 442 22.56 26.50 35.62
C LYS A 442 23.38 25.44 36.34
N LYS A 443 23.69 25.75 37.59
CA LYS A 443 24.17 24.84 38.62
C LYS A 443 23.17 23.70 38.79
N ASP A 444 23.66 22.46 38.76
CA ASP A 444 22.88 21.30 39.17
C ASP A 444 22.46 21.43 40.65
N ALA A 445 21.37 20.76 41.02
CA ALA A 445 20.68 20.83 42.31
C ALA A 445 21.49 20.37 43.55
N THR A 446 22.82 20.29 43.47
CA THR A 446 23.72 19.87 44.55
C THR A 446 24.87 20.85 44.83
N GLY A 447 24.94 22.01 44.16
CA GLY A 447 25.78 23.13 44.59
C GLY A 447 27.30 22.89 44.56
N LYS A 448 27.86 22.33 43.48
CA LYS A 448 29.31 22.35 43.21
C LYS A 448 29.61 22.72 41.74
N GLY A 449 30.60 23.59 41.55
CA GLY A 449 30.99 24.20 40.26
C GLY A 449 31.82 23.28 39.34
N PRO A 450 32.20 23.76 38.14
CA PRO A 450 32.62 22.95 36.99
C PRO A 450 34.11 22.54 37.00
N ASP A 451 34.70 22.33 38.17
CA ASP A 451 36.07 21.82 38.32
C ASP A 451 36.10 20.72 39.39
N ALA A 452 35.76 19.50 38.98
CA ALA A 452 36.11 18.26 39.65
C ALA A 452 35.90 17.10 38.66
N GLY A 453 36.89 16.23 38.49
CA GLY A 453 36.85 15.05 37.61
C GLY A 453 35.75 14.07 38.03
N GLY A 454 34.52 14.34 37.59
CA GLY A 454 33.32 13.59 37.94
C GLY A 454 32.77 12.78 36.77
N GLU A 455 32.45 11.52 37.09
CA GLU A 455 31.78 10.54 36.23
C GLU A 455 30.44 11.08 35.70
N GLU A 456 30.24 11.06 34.37
CA GLU A 456 29.02 11.53 33.70
C GLU A 456 27.99 10.38 33.62
N LEU A 457 26.86 10.52 34.30
CA LEU A 457 25.77 9.54 34.26
C LEU A 457 24.97 9.67 32.96
N LEU A 458 24.84 8.57 32.22
CA LEU A 458 24.02 8.48 31.01
C LEU A 458 22.59 8.07 31.38
N GLU A 459 21.61 8.87 30.97
CA GLU A 459 20.17 8.57 31.19
C GLU A 459 19.64 7.50 30.23
N THR A 460 20.12 7.48 28.98
CA THR A 460 19.65 6.53 27.95
C THR A 460 20.80 5.97 27.13
N VAL A 461 20.75 4.67 26.86
CA VAL A 461 21.64 3.99 25.90
C VAL A 461 20.77 3.35 24.82
N ARG A 462 21.14 3.56 23.55
CA ARG A 462 20.48 2.88 22.42
C ARG A 462 20.59 1.38 22.62
N TYR A 463 19.47 0.69 22.47
CA TYR A 463 19.43 -0.77 22.43
C TYR A 463 18.72 -1.27 21.17
N ASP A 464 18.95 -2.53 20.86
CA ASP A 464 18.25 -3.29 19.82
C ASP A 464 18.13 -4.74 20.30
N TYR A 465 17.16 -5.50 19.79
CA TYR A 465 17.02 -6.90 20.15
C TYR A 465 16.42 -7.75 19.03
N TYR A 466 16.75 -9.04 19.07
CA TYR A 466 16.05 -10.06 18.30
C TYR A 466 15.79 -11.26 19.22
N GLN A 467 14.99 -12.21 18.78
CA GLN A 467 14.62 -13.36 19.59
C GLN A 467 14.61 -14.66 18.78
N THR A 468 14.87 -15.76 19.47
CA THR A 468 14.65 -17.12 19.01
C THR A 468 13.45 -17.71 19.76
N GLN A 469 13.15 -18.99 19.53
CA GLN A 469 12.12 -19.70 20.31
C GLN A 469 12.48 -19.77 21.81
N THR A 470 13.77 -19.81 22.15
CA THR A 470 14.23 -20.09 23.51
C THR A 470 14.94 -18.93 24.20
N ALA A 471 15.33 -17.88 23.47
CA ALA A 471 16.05 -16.75 24.03
C ALA A 471 15.69 -15.40 23.38
N VAL A 472 15.93 -14.32 24.12
CA VAL A 472 15.91 -12.93 23.63
C VAL A 472 17.34 -12.41 23.69
N ILE A 473 17.87 -11.91 22.58
CA ILE A 473 19.23 -11.39 22.49
C ILE A 473 19.15 -9.88 22.33
N ALA A 474 19.53 -9.14 23.37
CA ALA A 474 19.54 -7.68 23.42
C ALA A 474 20.96 -7.13 23.30
N SER A 475 21.14 -6.06 22.53
CA SER A 475 22.39 -5.34 22.34
C SER A 475 22.25 -3.91 22.85
N PHE A 476 23.00 -3.55 23.90
CA PHE A 476 23.10 -2.18 24.41
C PHE A 476 24.37 -1.51 23.87
N PHE A 477 24.22 -0.46 23.08
CA PHE A 477 25.34 0.18 22.36
C PHE A 477 26.06 1.21 23.23
N LEU A 478 27.06 0.76 23.97
CA LEU A 478 27.96 1.58 24.76
C LEU A 478 29.41 1.17 24.47
N LYS A 479 30.26 2.14 24.09
CA LYS A 479 31.67 1.90 23.74
C LYS A 479 32.52 1.88 25.00
N LYS A 480 33.64 1.13 24.96
CA LYS A 480 34.70 1.16 25.99
C LYS A 480 34.19 0.89 27.41
N ILE A 481 33.23 -0.02 27.55
CA ILE A 481 32.75 -0.51 28.84
C ILE A 481 33.93 -1.14 29.58
N ASP A 482 34.14 -0.73 30.83
CA ASP A 482 35.10 -1.35 31.72
C ASP A 482 34.59 -2.75 32.09
N LYS A 483 35.30 -3.78 31.66
CA LYS A 483 34.90 -5.18 31.87
C LYS A 483 35.03 -5.62 33.32
N GLU A 484 35.93 -5.01 34.09
CA GLU A 484 36.19 -5.40 35.47
C GLU A 484 35.22 -4.72 36.43
N ALA A 485 34.77 -3.51 36.09
CA ALA A 485 33.85 -2.73 36.91
C ALA A 485 32.36 -2.86 36.51
N ALA A 486 32.04 -3.41 35.33
CA ALA A 486 30.66 -3.60 34.88
C ALA A 486 29.91 -4.67 35.68
N LYS A 487 28.67 -4.34 36.07
CA LYS A 487 27.74 -5.28 36.72
C LYS A 487 26.48 -5.45 35.88
N VAL A 488 26.10 -6.70 35.67
CA VAL A 488 24.90 -7.11 34.95
C VAL A 488 24.20 -8.16 35.80
N GLU A 489 23.02 -7.83 36.32
CA GLU A 489 22.25 -8.72 37.19
C GLU A 489 20.93 -9.10 36.52
N PHE A 490 20.67 -10.41 36.47
CA PHE A 490 19.47 -10.99 35.88
C PHE A 490 18.45 -11.29 36.97
N GLN A 491 17.25 -10.74 36.84
CA GLN A 491 16.09 -11.10 37.65
C GLN A 491 14.99 -11.65 36.74
N GLU A 492 13.96 -12.27 37.32
CA GLU A 492 12.92 -12.94 36.55
C GLU A 492 12.23 -12.03 35.52
N ARG A 493 12.01 -10.75 35.85
CA ARG A 493 11.36 -9.76 34.96
C ARG A 493 12.11 -8.45 34.84
N GLU A 494 13.38 -8.43 35.22
CA GLU A 494 14.17 -7.22 35.22
C GLU A 494 15.63 -7.53 34.92
N LEU A 495 16.27 -6.63 34.16
CA LEU A 495 17.71 -6.63 33.92
C LEU A 495 18.30 -5.35 34.52
N ALA A 496 19.14 -5.51 35.54
CA ALA A 496 19.85 -4.39 36.16
C ALA A 496 21.25 -4.24 35.55
N LEU A 497 21.53 -3.05 35.04
CA LEU A 497 22.77 -2.70 34.34
C LEU A 497 23.49 -1.59 35.11
N ASP A 498 24.78 -1.80 35.36
CA ASP A 498 25.70 -0.79 35.89
C ASP A 498 27.01 -0.86 35.10
N LEU A 499 27.12 0.01 34.08
CA LEU A 499 28.15 -0.05 33.04
C LEU A 499 29.02 1.21 33.05
N PRO A 500 30.13 1.23 33.81
CA PRO A 500 31.14 2.28 33.72
C PRO A 500 31.96 2.15 32.43
N THR A 501 32.48 3.27 31.92
CA THR A 501 33.29 3.34 30.70
C THR A 501 34.67 3.92 30.98
N THR A 502 35.64 3.54 30.15
CA THR A 502 37.06 3.95 30.25
C THR A 502 37.40 5.19 29.38
N ASP A 503 36.40 5.98 29.00
CA ASP A 503 36.60 7.17 28.17
C ASP A 503 37.34 8.29 28.94
N ALA A 504 38.53 8.67 28.48
CA ALA A 504 39.24 9.87 28.94
C ALA A 504 38.92 11.05 28.01
N PRO A 505 38.74 12.29 28.52
CA PRO A 505 39.02 12.75 29.89
C PRO A 505 37.84 12.65 30.87
N ARG A 506 36.66 12.16 30.46
CA ARG A 506 35.46 12.05 31.31
C ARG A 506 34.83 10.67 31.20
N THR A 507 34.92 9.89 32.28
CA THR A 507 34.31 8.55 32.38
C THR A 507 32.80 8.69 32.38
N LYS A 508 32.12 7.88 31.56
CA LYS A 508 30.66 7.81 31.51
C LYS A 508 30.17 6.56 32.23
N ARG A 509 29.00 6.62 32.86
CA ARG A 509 28.37 5.47 33.51
C ARG A 509 26.92 5.35 33.11
N TYR A 510 26.51 4.19 32.62
CA TYR A 510 25.11 3.88 32.38
C TYR A 510 24.59 2.97 33.48
N LYS A 511 23.65 3.49 34.28
CA LYS A 511 22.98 2.73 35.33
C LYS A 511 21.49 2.69 35.04
N ALA A 512 20.96 1.50 34.77
CA ALA A 512 19.57 1.34 34.37
C ALA A 512 18.95 0.07 34.93
N GLN A 513 17.67 0.19 35.28
CA GLN A 513 16.77 -0.93 35.51
C GLN A 513 15.91 -1.09 34.25
N VAL A 514 16.03 -2.25 33.61
CA VAL A 514 15.32 -2.56 32.37
C VAL A 514 14.21 -3.56 32.72
N PRO A 515 12.96 -3.09 32.88
CA PRO A 515 11.83 -3.98 33.14
C PRO A 515 11.54 -4.76 31.85
N LEU A 516 11.59 -6.08 31.92
CA LEU A 516 11.50 -6.97 30.77
C LEU A 516 10.03 -7.27 30.42
N TYR A 517 9.74 -7.46 29.13
CA TYR A 517 8.40 -7.79 28.67
C TYR A 517 7.88 -9.13 29.21
N GLY A 518 8.72 -10.16 29.21
CA GLY A 518 8.37 -11.51 29.69
C GLY A 518 9.28 -12.00 30.81
N SER A 519 8.90 -13.12 31.43
CA SER A 519 9.73 -13.79 32.43
C SER A 519 10.92 -14.50 31.77
N ILE A 520 12.10 -14.37 32.37
CA ILE A 520 13.33 -15.04 31.96
C ILE A 520 13.77 -16.06 33.02
N ASP A 521 14.61 -17.01 32.62
CA ASP A 521 15.34 -17.90 33.50
C ASP A 521 16.75 -17.30 33.74
N PRO A 522 17.03 -16.72 34.92
CA PRO A 522 18.33 -16.09 35.21
C PRO A 522 19.50 -17.07 35.07
N ALA A 523 19.30 -18.36 35.35
CA ALA A 523 20.35 -19.37 35.26
C ALA A 523 20.73 -19.71 33.81
N LYS A 524 19.82 -19.48 32.85
CA LYS A 524 20.05 -19.66 31.41
C LYS A 524 20.41 -18.36 30.69
N SER A 525 20.49 -17.26 31.43
CA SER A 525 20.79 -15.95 30.87
C SER A 525 22.29 -15.64 30.99
N SER A 526 22.86 -14.97 30.00
CA SER A 526 24.29 -14.66 29.94
C SER A 526 24.55 -13.32 29.26
N PHE A 527 25.74 -12.74 29.44
CA PHE A 527 26.12 -11.52 28.76
C PHE A 527 27.56 -11.57 28.25
N LYS A 528 27.86 -10.73 27.27
CA LYS A 528 29.18 -10.54 26.69
C LYS A 528 29.45 -9.06 26.43
N ILE A 529 30.51 -8.54 27.04
CA ILE A 529 30.96 -7.17 26.80
C ILE A 529 31.88 -7.16 25.58
N LEU A 530 31.43 -6.50 24.51
CA LEU A 530 32.18 -6.26 23.29
C LEU A 530 32.69 -4.81 23.25
N GLY A 531 33.62 -4.49 22.35
CA GLY A 531 34.25 -3.16 22.31
C GLY A 531 33.27 -2.00 22.05
N THR A 532 32.15 -2.27 21.38
CA THR A 532 31.15 -1.26 20.99
C THR A 532 29.77 -1.47 21.59
N LYS A 533 29.54 -2.58 22.32
CA LYS A 533 28.23 -2.93 22.87
C LYS A 533 28.33 -3.96 23.99
N LEU A 534 27.35 -3.95 24.89
CA LEU A 534 27.02 -5.08 25.75
C LEU A 534 25.97 -5.94 25.02
N GLU A 535 26.25 -7.22 24.85
CA GLU A 535 25.27 -8.19 24.34
C GLU A 535 24.77 -9.05 25.49
N VAL A 536 23.46 -9.21 25.60
CA VAL A 536 22.77 -9.93 26.67
C VAL A 536 21.86 -10.97 26.04
N SER A 537 22.06 -12.23 26.40
CA SER A 537 21.20 -13.35 25.99
C SER A 537 20.32 -13.75 27.17
N LEU A 538 19.03 -13.49 27.07
CA LEU A 538 18.02 -13.78 28.08
C LEU A 538 17.32 -15.09 27.74
N GLY A 539 17.43 -16.11 28.59
CA GLY A 539 16.73 -17.38 28.40
C GLY A 539 15.24 -17.22 28.72
N LYS A 540 14.34 -17.51 27.78
CA LYS A 540 12.89 -17.39 28.00
C LYS A 540 12.41 -18.47 28.99
N ALA A 541 11.61 -18.08 29.98
CA ALA A 541 11.04 -19.04 30.93
C ALA A 541 9.87 -19.84 30.34
N ASP A 542 9.06 -19.22 29.49
CA ASP A 542 7.78 -19.74 28.98
C ASP A 542 7.74 -19.92 27.45
N GLY A 543 8.82 -19.55 26.75
CA GLY A 543 8.90 -19.58 25.28
C GLY A 543 8.05 -18.53 24.56
N SER A 544 7.45 -17.58 25.29
CA SER A 544 6.59 -16.54 24.73
C SER A 544 7.35 -15.63 23.74
N SER A 545 6.64 -15.13 22.72
CA SER A 545 7.17 -14.13 21.79
C SER A 545 7.12 -12.73 22.42
N TRP A 546 8.20 -11.96 22.32
CA TRP A 546 8.33 -10.62 22.90
C TRP A 546 8.15 -9.55 21.79
N PRO A 547 7.02 -8.85 21.74
CA PRO A 547 6.77 -7.78 20.75
C PRO A 547 7.58 -6.51 21.04
N VAL A 548 8.03 -6.34 22.29
CA VAL A 548 8.95 -5.28 22.74
C VAL A 548 9.94 -5.89 23.74
N LEU A 549 11.11 -5.25 23.93
CA LEU A 549 12.09 -5.69 24.94
C LEU A 549 11.64 -5.31 26.35
N ARG A 550 11.17 -4.07 26.51
CA ARG A 550 10.77 -3.53 27.79
C ARG A 550 9.26 -3.60 27.97
N SER A 551 8.79 -3.86 29.18
CA SER A 551 7.34 -3.89 29.46
C SER A 551 6.68 -2.51 29.47
N ASP A 552 7.47 -1.44 29.60
CA ASP A 552 7.03 -0.04 29.56
C ASP A 552 7.10 0.61 28.16
N ASP A 553 7.58 -0.13 27.16
CA ASP A 553 7.58 0.33 25.76
C ASP A 553 6.19 0.21 25.14
N ARG A 554 5.84 1.15 24.25
CA ARG A 554 4.62 1.06 23.44
C ARG A 554 4.70 -0.18 22.55
N LEU A 555 3.71 -1.06 22.63
CA LEU A 555 3.61 -2.24 21.77
C LEU A 555 3.69 -1.82 20.29
N THR A 556 4.76 -2.24 19.62
CA THR A 556 4.95 -2.06 18.18
C THR A 556 4.75 -3.41 17.49
N GLY A 557 3.60 -3.61 16.83
CA GLY A 557 3.31 -4.79 16.00
C GLY A 557 1.97 -5.48 16.33
N GLU A 558 1.26 -5.94 15.30
CA GLU A 558 0.09 -6.80 15.45
C GLU A 558 0.49 -8.12 16.10
N ILE A 559 -0.17 -8.48 17.20
CA ILE A 559 -0.02 -9.80 17.83
C ILE A 559 -0.86 -10.79 17.01
N LEU A 560 -0.23 -11.50 16.08
CA LEU A 560 -0.82 -12.70 15.48
C LEU A 560 -0.84 -13.81 16.53
N GLN A 561 -1.97 -13.96 17.21
CA GLN A 561 -2.17 -15.03 18.17
C GLN A 561 -2.53 -16.33 17.42
N ILE A 562 -1.55 -17.22 17.26
CA ILE A 562 -1.78 -18.58 16.76
C ILE A 562 -2.03 -19.49 17.97
N GLY A 563 -3.30 -19.81 18.24
CA GLY A 563 -3.69 -20.74 19.32
C GLY A 563 -5.18 -20.68 19.64
N ARG A 564 -5.81 -21.83 19.95
CA ARG A 564 -7.27 -22.00 20.11
C ARG A 564 -7.87 -20.96 21.08
N ALA A 565 -8.72 -20.08 20.54
CA ALA A 565 -9.63 -19.26 21.32
C ALA A 565 -10.64 -20.16 22.05
N GLY A 566 -10.51 -20.25 23.37
CA GLY A 566 -11.41 -20.99 24.23
C GLY A 566 -11.11 -20.75 25.70
N ARG A 567 -11.82 -19.77 26.27
CA ARG A 567 -11.91 -19.33 27.69
C ARG A 567 -10.99 -18.18 28.09
N ALA A 568 -11.57 -16.97 28.03
CA ALA A 568 -11.43 -15.95 29.07
C ALA A 568 -12.84 -15.50 29.44
#